data_AF-A0A924Z4M1-F1
#
_entry.id   AF-A0A924Z4M1-F1
#
_cell.length_a   1.000
_cell.length_b   1.000
_cell.length_c   1.000
_cell.angle_alpha   90.00
_cell.angle_beta   90.00
_cell.angle_gamma   90.00
#
_symmetry.space_group_name_H-M   'P 1'
#
loop_
_entity.id
_entity.type
_entity.pdbx_description
1 polymer ?
#
loop_
_entity_poly.entity_id
_entity_poly.type
_entity_poly.pdbx_seq_one_letter_code
_entity_poly.pdbx_strand_id
1 'polypeptide(L)'
;MVEMITVLVLVGVLAVVAMPRLDAGLSLRGAAWRDQVQAALMQARSQAQGHRRLVCLTLATGEVRLAIASANPATACNTTVNGADGDARWAYDGNGIALVQSPAGTLYFQPDGRITSDGAGSNAVNVSIT
;
A
#
# COMPACT_ATOMS: atom_id res chain seq x y z
N MET A 1 40.39 12.67 31.40
CA MET A 1 40.53 13.24 30.04
C MET A 1 40.68 12.15 28.98
N VAL A 2 41.66 11.24 29.09
CA VAL A 2 41.87 10.14 28.13
C VAL A 2 40.65 9.21 27.98
N GLU A 3 39.92 8.97 29.06
CA GLU A 3 38.72 8.12 29.09
C GLU A 3 37.59 8.64 28.18
N MET A 4 37.40 9.96 28.14
CA MET A 4 36.40 10.59 27.27
C MET A 4 36.81 10.44 25.79
N ILE A 5 38.11 10.53 25.51
CA ILE A 5 38.67 10.34 24.17
C ILE A 5 38.48 8.89 23.72
N THR A 6 38.72 7.90 24.59
CA THR A 6 38.53 6.49 24.26
C THR A 6 37.07 6.15 23.97
N VAL A 7 36.13 6.72 24.72
CA VAL A 7 34.68 6.53 24.47
C VAL A 7 34.29 7.12 23.12
N LEU A 8 34.76 8.32 22.79
CA LEU A 8 34.47 8.95 21.48
C LEU A 8 35.04 8.15 20.30
N VAL A 9 36.24 7.60 20.44
CA VAL A 9 36.85 6.74 19.42
C VAL A 9 36.04 5.45 19.25
N LEU A 10 35.62 4.81 20.34
CA LEU A 10 34.78 3.60 20.30
C LEU A 10 33.42 3.87 19.65
N VAL A 11 32.78 5.00 19.99
CA VAL A 11 31.50 5.41 19.36
C VAL A 11 31.70 5.66 17.86
N GLY A 12 32.80 6.29 17.44
CA GLY A 12 33.12 6.50 16.03
C GLY A 12 33.27 5.20 15.24
N VAL A 13 33.98 4.21 15.81
CA VAL A 13 34.14 2.89 15.18
C VAL A 13 32.80 2.15 15.08
N LEU A 14 32.00 2.18 16.16
CA LEU A 14 30.66 1.57 16.15
C LEU A 14 29.74 2.24 15.13
N ALA A 15 29.80 3.57 14.99
CA ALA A 15 29.00 4.31 14.03
C ALA A 15 29.24 3.84 12.58
N VAL A 16 30.50 3.68 12.18
CA VAL A 16 30.87 3.23 10.82
C VAL A 16 30.32 1.83 10.50
N VAL A 17 30.22 0.94 11.49
CA VAL A 17 29.73 -0.43 11.29
C VAL A 17 28.21 -0.53 11.44
N ALA A 18 27.62 0.22 12.36
CA ALA A 18 26.19 0.15 12.68
C ALA A 18 25.33 0.95 11.69
N MET A 19 25.76 2.14 11.25
CA MET A 19 24.97 3.00 10.35
C MET A 19 24.56 2.31 9.04
N PRO A 20 25.45 1.60 8.31
CA PRO A 20 25.07 0.93 7.07
C PRO A 20 24.00 -0.15 7.26
N ARG A 21 24.02 -0.83 8.41
CA ARG A 21 23.03 -1.88 8.72
C ARG A 21 21.67 -1.31 9.09
N LEU A 22 21.64 -0.17 9.78
CA LEU A 22 20.40 0.53 10.09
C LEU A 22 19.74 1.06 8.81
N ASP A 23 20.52 1.69 7.93
CA ASP A 23 20.04 2.19 6.64
C ASP A 23 19.45 1.05 5.77
N ALA A 24 20.15 -0.08 5.68
CA ALA A 24 19.65 -1.27 5.00
C ALA A 24 18.30 -1.74 5.60
N GLY A 25 18.17 -1.77 6.92
CA GLY A 25 16.92 -2.12 7.59
C GLY A 25 15.75 -1.17 7.29
N LEU A 26 16.01 0.14 7.22
CA LEU A 26 15.00 1.13 6.85
C LEU A 26 14.59 1.01 5.37
N SER A 27 15.56 0.79 4.48
CA SER A 27 15.30 0.63 3.04
C SER A 27 14.41 -0.58 2.73
N LEU A 28 14.60 -1.68 3.47
CA LEU A 28 13.79 -2.90 3.34
C LEU A 28 12.32 -2.67 3.74
N ARG A 29 12.05 -1.82 4.73
CA ARG A 29 10.67 -1.50 5.14
C ARG A 29 9.91 -0.78 4.03
N GLY A 30 10.55 0.24 3.43
CA GLY A 30 9.95 0.96 2.31
C GLY A 30 9.72 0.07 1.09
N ALA A 31 10.63 -0.86 0.82
CA ALA A 31 10.45 -1.85 -0.25
C ALA A 31 9.29 -2.81 0.04
N ALA A 32 9.27 -3.43 1.22
CA ALA A 32 8.21 -4.36 1.63
C ALA A 32 6.83 -3.70 1.60
N TRP A 33 6.74 -2.44 2.03
CA TRP A 33 5.49 -1.66 1.93
C TRP A 33 5.01 -1.52 0.48
N ARG A 34 5.89 -1.14 -0.45
CA ARG A 34 5.54 -1.02 -1.87
C ARG A 34 5.11 -2.37 -2.45
N ASP A 35 5.77 -3.45 -2.07
CA ASP A 35 5.42 -4.79 -2.55
C ASP A 35 4.03 -5.22 -2.06
N GLN A 36 3.67 -4.90 -0.82
CA GLN A 36 2.31 -5.15 -0.30
C GLN A 36 1.26 -4.33 -1.05
N VAL A 37 1.51 -3.05 -1.31
CA VAL A 37 0.59 -2.19 -2.09
C VAL A 37 0.43 -2.72 -3.52
N GLN A 38 1.52 -3.14 -4.17
CA GLN A 38 1.49 -3.73 -5.51
C GLN A 38 0.70 -5.05 -5.52
N ALA A 39 0.90 -5.91 -4.52
CA ALA A 39 0.14 -7.15 -4.37
C ALA A 39 -1.36 -6.87 -4.19
N ALA A 40 -1.72 -5.87 -3.38
CA ALA A 40 -3.11 -5.45 -3.18
C ALA A 40 -3.75 -4.96 -4.49
N LEU A 41 -3.05 -4.16 -5.30
CA LEU A 41 -3.52 -3.70 -6.61
C LEU A 41 -3.69 -4.87 -7.59
N MET A 42 -2.73 -5.80 -7.62
CA MET A 42 -2.81 -7.00 -8.44
C MET A 42 -3.97 -7.92 -8.04
N GLN A 43 -4.32 -7.94 -6.76
CA GLN A 43 -5.50 -8.64 -6.29
C GLN A 43 -6.79 -7.91 -6.67
N ALA A 44 -6.84 -6.58 -6.52
CA ALA A 44 -8.02 -5.81 -6.88
C ALA A 44 -8.43 -6.06 -8.35
N ARG A 45 -7.45 -6.03 -9.26
CA ARG A 45 -7.69 -6.36 -10.67
C ARG A 45 -8.13 -7.82 -10.88
N SER A 46 -7.52 -8.79 -10.19
CA SER A 46 -7.83 -10.21 -10.40
C SER A 46 -9.25 -10.52 -9.92
N GLN A 47 -9.66 -9.94 -8.79
CA GLN A 47 -11.00 -10.05 -8.23
C GLN A 47 -12.05 -9.38 -9.12
N ALA A 48 -11.76 -8.17 -9.62
CA ALA A 48 -12.67 -7.46 -10.50
C ALA A 48 -12.95 -8.23 -11.80
N GLN A 49 -11.89 -8.75 -12.42
CA GLN A 49 -11.98 -9.55 -13.65
C GLN A 49 -12.59 -10.94 -13.41
N GLY A 50 -12.16 -11.62 -12.35
CA GLY A 50 -12.57 -13.00 -12.05
C GLY A 50 -14.03 -13.10 -11.64
N HIS A 51 -14.49 -12.23 -10.73
CA HIS A 51 -15.90 -12.20 -10.30
C HIS A 51 -16.80 -11.41 -11.26
N ARG A 52 -16.22 -10.70 -12.24
CA ARG A 52 -16.91 -9.73 -13.10
C ARG A 52 -17.74 -8.73 -12.29
N ARG A 53 -17.13 -8.16 -11.24
CA ARG A 53 -17.76 -7.21 -10.31
C ARG A 53 -16.84 -6.02 -10.05
N LEU A 54 -17.45 -4.89 -9.69
CA LEU A 54 -16.72 -3.70 -9.27
C LEU A 54 -15.92 -3.99 -7.99
N VAL A 55 -14.64 -3.61 -7.99
CA VAL A 55 -13.79 -3.62 -6.78
C VAL A 55 -13.34 -2.20 -6.47
N CYS A 56 -13.55 -1.77 -5.24
CA CYS A 56 -13.23 -0.45 -4.73
C CYS A 56 -11.99 -0.57 -3.86
N LEU A 57 -11.02 0.29 -4.12
CA LEU A 57 -9.79 0.36 -3.36
C LEU A 57 -9.71 1.73 -2.69
N THR A 58 -9.55 1.71 -1.37
CA THR A 58 -9.38 2.89 -0.54
C THR A 58 -7.96 2.91 0.00
N LEU A 59 -7.21 3.96 -0.33
CA LEU A 59 -5.91 4.24 0.25
C LEU A 59 -6.07 5.24 1.40
N ALA A 60 -5.43 4.96 2.52
CA ALA A 60 -5.23 5.91 3.60
C ALA A 60 -3.74 5.93 3.99
N THR A 61 -3.35 6.85 4.86
CA THR A 61 -1.98 6.89 5.40
C THR A 61 -1.67 5.58 6.12
N GLY A 62 -0.64 4.86 5.67
CA GLY A 62 -0.23 3.58 6.24
C GLY A 62 -1.19 2.41 6.06
N GLU A 63 -2.28 2.53 5.30
CA GLU A 63 -3.17 1.39 5.03
C GLU A 63 -3.81 1.37 3.63
N VAL A 64 -4.00 0.17 3.10
CA VAL A 64 -4.75 -0.09 1.86
C VAL A 64 -5.84 -1.11 2.14
N ARG A 65 -7.08 -0.81 1.72
CA ARG A 65 -8.25 -1.66 1.95
C ARG A 65 -9.02 -1.86 0.65
N LEU A 66 -9.59 -3.06 0.49
CA LEU A 66 -10.35 -3.46 -0.68
C LEU A 66 -11.77 -3.85 -0.28
N ALA A 67 -12.73 -3.49 -1.13
CA ALA A 67 -14.11 -3.95 -1.05
C ALA A 67 -14.61 -4.33 -2.45
N ILE A 68 -15.50 -5.32 -2.53
CA ILE A 68 -16.14 -5.78 -3.75
C ILE A 68 -17.65 -5.49 -3.70
N ALA A 69 -18.25 -5.23 -4.85
CA ALA A 69 -19.69 -5.13 -4.97
C ALA A 69 -20.38 -6.49 -4.81
N SER A 70 -21.57 -6.52 -4.21
CA SER A 70 -22.38 -7.75 -4.10
C SER A 70 -23.03 -8.17 -5.42
N ALA A 71 -23.13 -7.27 -6.39
CA ALA A 71 -23.77 -7.48 -7.69
C ALA A 71 -23.09 -6.68 -8.81
N ASN A 72 -23.43 -6.98 -10.06
CA ASN A 72 -23.05 -6.22 -11.25
C ASN A 72 -24.32 -6.05 -12.12
N PRO A 73 -24.72 -4.82 -12.51
CA PRO A 73 -24.07 -3.52 -12.26
C PRO A 73 -24.21 -3.03 -10.82
N ALA A 74 -23.18 -2.35 -10.34
CA ALA A 74 -23.17 -1.65 -9.06
C ALA A 74 -22.25 -0.42 -9.16
N THR A 75 -22.58 0.64 -8.42
CA THR A 75 -21.81 1.88 -8.37
C THR A 75 -21.01 2.03 -7.07
N ALA A 76 -21.11 1.06 -6.16
CA ALA A 76 -20.43 1.05 -4.88
C ALA A 76 -20.08 -0.38 -4.46
N CYS A 77 -19.10 -0.51 -3.56
CA CYS A 77 -18.70 -1.76 -2.95
C CYS A 77 -19.19 -1.83 -1.52
N ASN A 78 -19.81 -2.95 -1.16
CA ASN A 78 -20.47 -3.16 0.14
C ASN A 78 -19.93 -4.39 0.88
N THR A 79 -19.05 -5.17 0.25
CA THR A 79 -18.49 -6.39 0.83
C THR A 79 -16.98 -6.21 0.99
N THR A 80 -16.47 -6.24 2.21
CA THR A 80 -15.03 -6.16 2.46
C THR A 80 -14.32 -7.40 1.90
N VAL A 81 -13.18 -7.19 1.25
CA VAL A 81 -12.31 -8.28 0.80
C VAL A 81 -11.17 -8.41 1.81
N ASN A 82 -11.14 -9.50 2.56
CA ASN A 82 -10.05 -9.78 3.49
C ASN A 82 -8.83 -10.32 2.75
N GLY A 83 -7.64 -10.00 3.24
CA GLY A 83 -6.38 -10.60 2.81
C GLY A 83 -6.30 -12.07 3.18
N ALA A 84 -5.25 -12.75 2.70
CA ALA A 84 -5.01 -14.16 2.98
C ALA A 84 -4.88 -14.44 4.50
N ASP A 85 -4.41 -13.45 5.26
CA ASP A 85 -4.25 -13.53 6.71
C ASP A 85 -5.55 -13.25 7.48
N GLY A 86 -6.67 -13.01 6.78
CA GLY A 86 -7.98 -12.71 7.36
C GLY A 86 -8.20 -11.25 7.78
N ASP A 87 -7.15 -10.41 7.74
CA ASP A 87 -7.26 -8.97 7.99
C ASP A 87 -7.85 -8.23 6.78
N ALA A 88 -8.65 -7.19 7.01
CA ALA A 88 -9.22 -6.36 5.95
C ALA A 88 -8.21 -5.35 5.36
N ARG A 89 -7.09 -5.13 6.05
CA ARG A 89 -5.99 -4.27 5.62
C ARG A 89 -5.03 -5.10 4.78
N TRP A 90 -5.04 -4.85 3.48
CA TRP A 90 -4.20 -5.54 2.49
C TRP A 90 -2.74 -5.12 2.55
N ALA A 91 -2.50 -3.86 2.91
CA ALA A 91 -1.20 -3.36 3.29
C ALA A 91 -1.40 -2.55 4.58
N TYR A 92 -0.54 -2.78 5.57
CA TYR A 92 -0.54 -2.00 6.82
C TYR A 92 0.88 -1.69 7.31
N ASP A 93 1.15 -0.41 7.58
CA ASP A 93 2.36 0.05 8.24
C ASP A 93 2.00 0.82 9.50
N GLY A 94 2.41 0.28 10.65
CA GLY A 94 2.16 0.89 11.96
C GLY A 94 2.91 2.20 12.21
N ASN A 95 3.85 2.58 11.35
CA ASN A 95 4.56 3.87 11.44
C ASN A 95 3.85 4.98 10.64
N GLY A 96 2.80 4.64 9.89
CA GLY A 96 2.01 5.61 9.14
C GLY A 96 2.78 6.26 8.00
N ILE A 97 3.48 5.47 7.17
CA ILE A 97 4.07 5.98 5.92
C ILE A 97 3.03 6.82 5.16
N ALA A 98 3.43 8.03 4.77
CA ALA A 98 2.58 8.92 3.99
C ALA A 98 2.35 8.32 2.59
N LEU A 99 1.09 8.27 2.17
CA LEU A 99 0.73 7.89 0.81
C LEU A 99 0.07 9.08 0.13
N VAL A 100 0.55 9.39 -1.07
CA VAL A 100 -0.07 10.35 -1.96
C VAL A 100 -0.57 9.61 -3.18
N GLN A 101 -1.88 9.74 -3.42
CA GLN A 101 -2.55 9.16 -4.57
C GLN A 101 -3.01 10.30 -5.50
N SER A 102 -2.72 10.16 -6.79
CA SER A 102 -3.28 11.02 -7.83
C SER A 102 -3.95 10.16 -8.91
N PRO A 103 -5.23 10.39 -9.24
CA PRO A 103 -6.17 11.31 -8.57
C PRO A 103 -6.55 10.83 -7.16
N ALA A 104 -6.78 11.75 -6.24
CA ALA A 104 -7.17 11.41 -4.86
C ALA A 104 -8.61 10.85 -4.79
N GLY A 105 -8.83 9.89 -3.89
CA GLY A 105 -10.15 9.30 -3.64
C GLY A 105 -10.18 7.79 -3.82
N THR A 106 -11.36 7.20 -3.82
CA THR A 106 -11.52 5.76 -4.05
C THR A 106 -11.25 5.41 -5.51
N LEU A 107 -10.47 4.37 -5.73
CA LEU A 107 -10.22 3.82 -7.07
C LEU A 107 -11.20 2.68 -7.34
N TYR A 108 -11.80 2.70 -8.51
CA TYR A 108 -12.78 1.71 -8.93
C TYR A 108 -12.20 0.86 -10.06
N PHE A 109 -11.91 -0.40 -9.74
CA PHE A 109 -11.51 -1.42 -10.70
C PHE A 109 -12.76 -2.00 -11.35
N GLN A 110 -12.88 -1.76 -12.65
CA GLN A 110 -14.03 -2.18 -13.44
C GLN A 110 -13.85 -3.63 -13.94
N PRO A 111 -14.96 -4.37 -14.16
CA PRO A 111 -14.92 -5.73 -14.71
C PRO A 111 -14.30 -5.85 -16.11
N ASP A 112 -14.07 -4.73 -16.80
CA ASP A 112 -13.45 -4.66 -18.14
C ASP A 112 -11.94 -4.38 -18.11
N GLY A 113 -11.37 -4.17 -16.92
CA GLY A 113 -9.95 -4.00 -16.68
C GLY A 113 -9.52 -2.54 -16.53
N ARG A 114 -10.45 -1.61 -16.72
CA ARG A 114 -10.19 -0.18 -16.54
C ARG A 114 -10.19 0.19 -15.07
N ILE A 115 -9.39 1.20 -14.73
CA ILE A 115 -9.45 1.89 -13.44
C ILE A 115 -10.18 3.20 -13.65
N THR A 116 -11.14 3.47 -12.80
CA THR A 116 -12.04 4.63 -12.90
C THR A 116 -12.09 5.38 -11.58
N SER A 117 -12.35 6.69 -11.61
CA SER A 117 -12.53 7.51 -10.41
C SER A 117 -13.98 7.52 -9.91
N ASP A 118 -14.89 6.90 -10.66
CA ASP A 118 -16.30 6.74 -10.30
C ASP A 118 -16.75 5.28 -10.44
N GLY A 119 -17.66 4.86 -9.57
CA GLY A 119 -18.20 3.50 -9.60
C GLY A 119 -19.08 3.20 -10.81
N ALA A 120 -19.58 4.21 -11.52
CA ALA A 120 -20.37 4.02 -12.76
C ALA A 120 -19.49 3.67 -13.98
N GLY A 121 -18.17 3.78 -13.86
CA GLY A 121 -17.23 3.42 -14.91
C GLY A 121 -17.11 4.46 -16.04
N SER A 122 -17.52 5.70 -15.80
CA SER A 122 -17.59 6.74 -16.83
C SER A 122 -16.25 7.46 -17.05
N ASN A 123 -15.44 7.62 -16.00
CA ASN A 123 -14.19 8.38 -16.02
C ASN A 123 -13.01 7.46 -15.75
N ALA A 124 -12.37 6.99 -16.83
CA ALA A 124 -11.14 6.22 -16.75
C ALA A 124 -9.97 7.12 -16.31
N VAL A 125 -9.13 6.62 -15.41
CA VAL A 125 -8.01 7.37 -14.84
C VAL A 125 -6.73 6.54 -14.84
N ASN A 126 -5.61 7.22 -15.09
CA ASN A 126 -4.28 6.68 -14.83
C ASN A 126 -3.90 7.07 -13.40
N VAL A 127 -3.56 6.07 -12.58
CA VAL A 127 -3.28 6.27 -11.17
C VAL A 127 -1.78 6.25 -10.92
N SER A 128 -1.29 7.25 -10.18
CA SER A 128 0.04 7.21 -9.56
C SER A 128 -0.10 7.21 -8.04
N ILE A 129 0.64 6.32 -7.38
CA ILE A 129 0.75 6.25 -5.93
C ILE A 129 2.23 6.45 -5.59
N THR A 130 2.51 7.41 -4.70
CA THR A 130 3.86 7.77 -4.25
C THR A 130 3.92 7.83 -2.73
#